data_AF-X1BRT5-F1
#
_entry.id   AF-X1BRT5-F1
#
_cell.length_a   1.000
_cell.length_b   1.000
_cell.length_c   1.000
_cell.angle_alpha   90.00
_cell.angle_beta   90.00
_cell.angle_gamma   90.00
#
_symmetry.space_group_name_H-M   'P 1'
#
loop_
_entity.id
_entity.type
_entity.pdbx_description
1 polymer ?
#
loop_
_entity_poly.entity_id
_entity_poly.type
_entity_poly.pdbx_seq_one_letter_code
_entity_poly.pdbx_strand_id
1 'polypeptide(L)'
;MNNTISHTICIDTGKLEDMVQIEEKLMEMARKACRKMLVEIMAKKEEKIFKTEKHTKKGKVSRYICSQFGQVTYYRYKAKGEDGKYSFPLDKVLGIE
;
A
#
# COMPACT_ATOMS: atom_id res chain seq x y z
N MET A 1 2.96 -26.35 -57.95
CA MET A 1 2.08 -25.17 -57.78
C MET A 1 2.23 -24.70 -56.34
N ASN A 2 2.84 -23.53 -56.12
CA ASN A 2 3.00 -22.97 -54.76
C ASN A 2 1.80 -22.07 -54.46
N ASN A 3 0.87 -22.54 -53.64
CA ASN A 3 -0.23 -21.73 -53.14
C ASN A 3 0.30 -20.83 -52.02
N THR A 4 0.49 -19.55 -52.32
CA THR A 4 0.79 -18.53 -51.31
C THR A 4 -0.53 -18.00 -50.76
N ILE A 5 -0.77 -18.18 -49.47
CA ILE A 5 -1.95 -17.65 -48.77
C ILE A 5 -1.54 -16.37 -48.06
N SER A 6 -2.13 -15.24 -48.44
CA SER A 6 -1.97 -13.96 -47.74
C SER A 6 -3.08 -13.78 -46.72
N HIS A 7 -2.71 -13.41 -45.49
CA HIS A 7 -3.64 -13.01 -44.44
C HIS A 7 -3.51 -11.51 -44.22
N THR A 8 -4.63 -10.80 -44.25
CA THR A 8 -4.70 -9.37 -43.92
C THR A 8 -5.15 -9.22 -42.47
N ILE A 9 -4.34 -8.57 -41.64
CA ILE A 9 -4.70 -8.24 -40.26
C ILE A 9 -5.02 -6.75 -40.20
N CYS A 10 -6.26 -6.42 -39.83
CA CYS A 10 -6.67 -5.05 -39.57
C CYS A 10 -6.37 -4.71 -38.10
N ILE A 11 -5.41 -3.82 -37.86
CA ILE A 11 -5.10 -3.31 -36.52
C ILE A 11 -5.79 -1.96 -36.34
N ASP A 12 -6.68 -1.88 -35.35
CA ASP A 12 -7.31 -0.64 -34.93
C ASP A 12 -6.34 0.17 -34.07
N THR A 13 -5.61 1.08 -34.69
CA THR A 13 -4.59 1.90 -34.01
C THR A 13 -5.18 2.86 -32.98
N GLY A 14 -6.49 3.17 -33.06
CA GLY A 14 -7.20 4.00 -32.07
C GLY A 14 -7.46 3.27 -30.75
N LYS A 15 -7.25 1.94 -30.70
CA LYS A 15 -7.32 1.12 -29.48
C LYS A 15 -5.95 0.75 -28.93
N LEU A 16 -4.88 1.14 -29.60
CA LEU A 16 -3.52 0.97 -29.09
C LEU A 16 -3.26 2.09 -28.09
N GLU A 17 -2.96 1.70 -26.86
CA GLU A 17 -2.54 2.66 -25.83
C GLU A 17 -1.24 3.33 -26.28
N ASP A 18 -1.22 4.65 -26.23
CA ASP A 18 0.02 5.39 -26.45
C ASP A 18 0.98 5.19 -25.26
N MET A 19 2.24 5.59 -25.47
CA MET A 19 3.28 5.43 -24.45
C MET A 19 2.90 6.10 -23.12
N VAL A 20 2.25 7.26 -23.17
CA VAL A 20 1.86 8.03 -21.96
C VAL A 20 0.82 7.25 -21.17
N GLN A 21 -0.20 6.70 -21.83
CA GLN A 21 -1.23 5.89 -21.19
C GLN A 21 -0.65 4.62 -20.54
N ILE A 22 0.32 3.97 -21.21
CA ILE A 22 1.02 2.80 -20.66
C ILE A 22 1.81 3.20 -19.41
N GLU A 23 2.57 4.29 -19.46
CA GLU A 23 3.36 4.79 -18.33
C GLU A 23 2.49 5.20 -17.13
N GLU A 24 1.37 5.89 -17.38
CA GLU A 24 0.40 6.26 -16.34
C GLU A 24 -0.17 5.03 -15.62
N LYS A 25 -0.53 4.00 -16.38
CA LYS A 25 -1.00 2.72 -15.81
C LYS A 25 0.07 2.03 -14.98
N LEU A 26 1.31 1.98 -15.48
CA LEU A 26 2.44 1.42 -14.74
C LEU A 26 2.65 2.16 -13.41
N MET A 27 2.61 3.50 -13.44
CA MET A 27 2.76 4.33 -12.26
C MET A 27 1.64 4.12 -11.23
N GLU A 28 0.39 4.00 -11.67
CA GLU A 28 -0.72 3.72 -10.74
C GLU A 28 -0.62 2.32 -10.14
N MET A 29 -0.23 1.32 -10.93
CA MET A 29 0.03 -0.03 -10.42
C MET A 29 1.17 -0.03 -9.39
N ALA A 30 2.27 0.67 -9.67
CA ALA A 30 3.39 0.83 -8.76
C ALA A 30 2.95 1.50 -7.45
N ARG A 31 2.23 2.63 -7.52
CA ARG A 31 1.68 3.32 -6.33
C ARG A 31 0.77 2.40 -5.53
N LYS A 32 -0.11 1.64 -6.19
CA LYS A 32 -1.00 0.68 -5.52
C LYS A 32 -0.22 -0.42 -4.80
N ALA A 33 0.83 -0.95 -5.41
CA ALA A 33 1.71 -1.94 -4.78
C ALA A 33 2.45 -1.34 -3.58
N CYS A 34 3.05 -0.16 -3.72
CA CYS A 34 3.75 0.53 -2.64
C CYS A 34 2.83 0.83 -1.45
N ARG A 35 1.59 1.29 -1.68
CA ARG A 35 0.61 1.53 -0.62
C ARG A 35 0.30 0.26 0.17
N LYS A 36 0.12 -0.88 -0.51
CA LYS A 36 -0.11 -2.17 0.15
C LYS A 36 1.10 -2.60 0.99
N MET A 37 2.30 -2.54 0.42
CA MET A 37 3.54 -2.88 1.14
C MET A 37 3.75 -1.99 2.36
N LEU A 38 3.43 -0.69 2.27
CA LEU A 38 3.52 0.22 3.40
C LEU A 38 2.63 -0.23 4.57
N VAL A 39 1.38 -0.63 4.30
CA VAL A 39 0.46 -1.15 5.33
C VAL A 39 0.99 -2.44 5.94
N GLU A 40 1.50 -3.36 5.13
CA GLU A 40 2.08 -4.62 5.62
C GLU A 40 3.31 -4.38 6.51
N ILE A 41 4.18 -3.45 6.13
CA ILE A 41 5.35 -3.06 6.92
C ILE A 41 4.91 -2.45 8.27
N MET A 42 3.90 -1.57 8.26
CA MET A 42 3.34 -0.98 9.48
C MET A 42 2.75 -2.07 10.40
N ALA A 43 2.00 -3.02 9.86
CA ALA A 43 1.46 -4.14 10.63
C ALA A 43 2.57 -5.00 11.26
N LYS A 44 3.62 -5.34 10.49
CA LYS A 44 4.78 -6.07 11.01
C LYS A 44 5.53 -5.29 12.09
N LYS A 45 5.65 -3.97 11.93
CA LYS A 45 6.27 -3.08 12.93
C LYS A 45 5.45 -3.08 14.22
N GLU A 46 4.13 -2.99 14.10
CA GLU A 46 3.19 -3.07 15.22
C GLU A 46 3.28 -4.41 15.97
N GLU A 47 3.33 -5.53 15.24
CA GLU A 47 3.53 -6.84 15.85
C GLU A 47 4.83 -6.93 16.64
N LYS A 48 5.93 -6.34 16.13
CA LYS A 48 7.21 -6.29 16.85
C LYS A 48 7.09 -5.49 18.14
N ILE A 49 6.46 -4.32 18.11
CA ILE A 49 6.24 -3.47 19.29
C ILE A 49 5.54 -4.27 20.40
N PHE A 50 4.46 -4.99 20.07
CA PHE A 50 3.73 -5.79 21.05
C PHE A 50 4.43 -7.08 21.48
N LYS A 51 5.49 -7.52 20.78
CA LYS A 51 6.35 -8.64 21.21
C LYS A 51 7.45 -8.18 22.16
N THR A 52 7.95 -6.96 22.00
CA THR A 52 9.11 -6.46 22.76
C THR A 52 8.73 -5.57 23.94
N GLU A 53 7.65 -4.81 23.82
CA GLU A 53 7.22 -3.86 24.84
C GLU A 53 6.03 -4.39 25.62
N LYS A 54 6.00 -4.09 26.93
CA LYS A 54 4.88 -4.44 27.81
C LYS A 54 3.70 -3.50 27.57
N HIS A 55 2.98 -3.74 26.49
CA HIS A 55 1.77 -3.04 26.13
C HIS A 55 0.56 -3.97 26.17
N THR A 56 -0.52 -3.53 26.82
CA THR A 56 -1.81 -4.24 26.74
C THR A 56 -2.65 -3.67 25.61
N LYS A 57 -2.99 -4.48 24.60
CA LYS A 57 -3.90 -4.10 23.50
C LYS A 57 -5.30 -3.82 24.07
N LYS A 58 -5.94 -2.74 23.59
CA LYS A 58 -7.29 -2.34 24.04
C LYS A 58 -8.31 -2.28 22.93
N GLY A 59 -7.92 -1.77 21.77
CA GLY A 59 -8.81 -1.67 20.63
C GLY A 59 -8.04 -1.35 19.37
N LYS A 60 -8.60 -1.74 18.23
CA LYS A 60 -8.03 -1.48 16.90
C LYS A 60 -8.82 -0.36 16.24
N VAL A 61 -8.14 0.64 15.72
CA VAL A 61 -8.76 1.79 15.05
C VAL A 61 -8.08 2.05 13.72
N SER A 62 -8.80 2.56 12.74
CA SER A 62 -8.21 3.00 11.47
C SER A 62 -7.58 4.40 11.61
N ARG A 63 -6.57 4.67 10.80
CA ARG A 63 -5.95 5.99 10.62
C ARG A 63 -5.58 6.20 9.16
N TYR A 64 -5.69 7.44 8.71
CA TYR A 64 -5.21 7.89 7.41
C TYR A 64 -3.86 8.60 7.56
N ILE A 65 -2.98 8.37 6.59
CA ILE A 65 -1.75 9.13 6.38
C ILE A 65 -1.62 9.52 4.92
N CYS A 66 -1.03 10.69 4.69
CA CYS A 66 -0.58 11.09 3.36
C CYS A 66 0.87 10.65 3.21
N SER A 67 1.14 9.80 2.22
CA SER A 67 2.51 9.35 1.89
C SER A 67 2.88 9.82 0.48
N GLN A 68 4.15 9.69 0.10
CA GLN A 68 4.60 9.92 -1.28
C GLN A 68 3.90 9.00 -2.31
N PHE A 69 3.32 7.89 -1.86
CA PHE A 69 2.56 6.95 -2.70
C PHE A 69 1.05 7.27 -2.73
N GLY A 70 0.66 8.41 -2.18
CA GLY A 70 -0.73 8.83 -2.01
C GLY A 70 -1.29 8.51 -0.62
N GLN A 71 -2.61 8.64 -0.50
CA GLN A 71 -3.33 8.38 0.75
C GLN A 71 -3.34 6.89 1.07
N VAL A 72 -3.05 6.57 2.34
CA VAL A 72 -3.04 5.21 2.86
C VAL A 72 -3.85 5.15 4.16
N THR A 73 -4.77 4.21 4.21
CA THR A 73 -5.46 3.81 5.44
C THR A 73 -4.76 2.59 6.02
N TYR A 74 -4.46 2.62 7.30
CA TYR A 74 -3.98 1.46 8.03
C TYR A 74 -4.70 1.38 9.37
N TYR A 75 -4.54 0.23 10.04
CA TYR A 75 -5.08 0.03 11.38
C TYR A 75 -3.95 0.08 12.39
N ARG A 76 -4.25 0.67 13.55
CA ARG A 76 -3.37 0.77 14.71
C ARG A 76 -4.09 0.31 15.96
N TYR A 77 -3.37 -0.23 16.92
CA TYR A 77 -3.89 -0.55 18.24
C TYR A 77 -3.72 0.61 19.20
N LYS A 78 -4.81 0.98 19.88
CA LYS A 78 -4.75 1.68 21.15
C LYS A 78 -4.21 0.70 22.20
N ALA A 79 -3.17 1.09 22.91
CA ALA A 79 -2.54 0.27 23.94
C ALA A 79 -2.43 1.03 25.26
N LYS A 80 -2.44 0.29 26.37
CA LYS A 80 -2.11 0.79 27.70
C LYS A 80 -0.67 0.40 28.04
N GLY A 81 0.18 1.38 28.33
CA GLY A 81 1.56 1.17 28.78
C GLY A 81 1.62 0.78 30.27
N GLU A 82 2.83 0.48 30.76
CA GLU A 82 3.07 0.18 32.18
C GLU A 82 2.77 1.39 33.09
N ASP A 83 2.95 2.61 32.58
CA ASP A 83 2.59 3.86 33.25
C ASP A 83 1.06 4.06 33.40
N GLY A 84 0.28 3.11 32.87
CA GLY A 84 -1.16 3.14 32.87
C GLY A 84 -1.78 4.11 31.86
N LYS A 85 -0.98 4.82 31.07
CA LYS A 85 -1.46 5.77 30.07
C LYS A 85 -1.83 5.03 28.78
N TYR A 86 -2.79 5.60 28.06
CA TYR A 86 -3.17 5.12 26.75
C TYR A 86 -2.38 5.86 25.68
N SER A 87 -1.88 5.12 24.69
CA SER A 87 -1.23 5.70 23.51
C SER A 87 -1.43 4.81 22.29
N PHE A 88 -0.88 5.24 21.15
CA PHE A 88 -0.81 4.47 19.93
C PHE A 88 0.66 4.18 19.61
N PRO A 89 1.21 3.05 20.10
CA PRO A 89 2.64 2.78 19.99
C PRO A 89 3.16 2.82 18.55
N LEU A 90 2.37 2.35 17.58
CA LEU A 90 2.73 2.40 16.17
C LEU A 90 2.99 3.85 15.69
N ASP A 91 2.19 4.82 16.12
CA ASP A 91 2.37 6.23 15.73
C ASP A 91 3.63 6.84 16.31
N LYS A 92 3.97 6.52 17.56
CA LYS A 92 5.22 6.95 18.21
C LYS A 92 6.42 6.54 17.39
N VAL A 93 6.47 5.27 17.02
CA VAL A 93 7.60 4.70 16.28
C VAL A 93 7.59 5.14 14.80
N LEU A 94 6.48 5.68 14.31
CA LEU A 94 6.38 6.32 12.99
C LEU A 94 6.63 7.84 13.04
N GLY A 95 6.68 8.45 14.22
CA GLY A 95 6.90 9.90 14.38
C GLY A 95 5.71 10.76 13.93
N ILE A 96 4.48 10.26 14.10
CA ILE A 96 3.25 10.89 13.59
C ILE A 96 2.20 11.12 14.69
N GLU A 97 2.61 11.18 15.96
CA GLU A 97 1.73 11.56 17.07
C GLU A 97 1.38 13.06 17.05
#